data_AF-A0A850NUM0-F1
#
_entry.id   AF-A0A850NUM0-F1
#
_cell.length_a   1.000
_cell.length_b   1.000
_cell.length_c   1.000
_cell.angle_alpha   90.00
_cell.angle_beta   90.00
_cell.angle_gamma   90.00
#
_symmetry.space_group_name_H-M   'P 1'
#
loop_
_entity.id
_entity.type
_entity.pdbx_description
1 polymer ?
#
loop_
_entity_poly.entity_id
_entity_poly.type
_entity_poly.pdbx_seq_one_letter_code
_entity_poly.pdbx_strand_id
1 'polypeptide(L)'
;GRMLGTLPPGWNRLDRFLPDPGDSEDIDPRQQRAALASTLLAGLELARDGAIELHQESGFGPILLRAANDTNAPTREAAHG
;
A
#
# COMPACT_ATOMS: atom_id res chain seq x y z
N GLY A 1 13.70 -8.96 -8.25
CA GLY A 1 13.14 -7.77 -7.58
C GLY A 1 12.04 -7.20 -8.44
N ARG A 2 10.95 -6.75 -7.80
CA ARG A 2 9.68 -6.25 -8.34
C ARG A 2 8.65 -7.32 -8.71
N MET A 3 7.93 -7.75 -7.68
CA MET A 3 6.61 -8.38 -7.78
C MET A 3 5.56 -7.44 -7.17
N LEU A 4 5.67 -6.14 -7.44
CA LEU A 4 4.51 -5.26 -7.40
C LEU A 4 3.99 -5.25 -8.83
N GLY A 5 2.79 -5.78 -9.06
CA GLY A 5 2.04 -5.41 -10.26
C GLY A 5 2.06 -3.88 -10.37
N THR A 6 2.24 -3.35 -11.58
CA THR A 6 2.50 -1.92 -11.78
C THR A 6 1.44 -1.09 -11.06
N LEU A 7 1.84 -0.44 -9.96
CA LEU A 7 0.97 0.53 -9.29
C LEU A 7 0.58 1.60 -10.31
N PRO A 8 -0.71 1.99 -10.39
CA PRO A 8 -1.10 3.09 -11.24
C PRO A 8 -0.28 4.34 -10.89
N PRO A 9 0.08 5.18 -11.87
CA PRO A 9 0.87 6.37 -11.59
C PRO A 9 0.13 7.31 -10.62
N GLY A 10 0.90 7.98 -9.76
CA GLY A 10 0.36 8.93 -8.78
C GLY A 10 -0.22 8.29 -7.52
N TRP A 11 -0.99 9.08 -6.78
CA TRP A 11 -1.63 8.66 -5.54
C TRP A 11 -2.89 7.86 -5.80
N ASN A 12 -3.02 6.72 -5.12
CA ASN A 12 -4.13 5.79 -5.24
C ASN A 12 -4.71 5.47 -3.88
N ARG A 13 -6.02 5.30 -3.78
CA ARG A 13 -6.65 4.85 -2.54
C ARG A 13 -6.26 3.39 -2.25
N LEU A 14 -5.98 3.09 -0.98
CA LEU A 14 -5.64 1.75 -0.50
C LEU A 14 -6.77 0.73 -0.76
N ASP A 15 -8.03 1.16 -0.64
CA ASP A 15 -9.20 0.29 -0.81
C ASP A 15 -9.40 -0.23 -2.25
N ARG A 16 -8.77 0.39 -3.26
CA ARG A 16 -8.74 -0.16 -4.63
C ARG A 16 -7.94 -1.45 -4.77
N PHE A 17 -7.11 -1.78 -3.77
CA PHE A 17 -6.30 -2.99 -3.76
C PHE A 17 -6.95 -4.11 -2.94
N LEU A 18 -8.19 -3.92 -2.49
CA LEU A 18 -8.96 -5.00 -1.89
C LEU A 18 -9.26 -6.08 -2.92
N PRO A 19 -9.29 -7.36 -2.51
CA PRO A 19 -9.72 -8.44 -3.38
C PRO A 19 -11.15 -8.19 -3.86
N ASP A 20 -11.41 -8.54 -5.12
CA ASP A 20 -12.78 -8.58 -5.64
C ASP A 20 -13.59 -9.58 -4.79
N PRO A 21 -14.74 -9.16 -4.23
CA PRO A 21 -15.63 -10.07 -3.50
C PRO A 21 -16.20 -11.24 -4.34
N GLY A 22 -16.02 -11.21 -5.66
CA GLY A 22 -16.54 -12.21 -6.59
C GLY A 22 -18.06 -12.11 -6.77
N ASP A 23 -18.67 -13.13 -7.37
CA ASP A 23 -20.12 -13.21 -7.68
C ASP A 23 -21.03 -13.37 -6.43
N SER A 24 -20.49 -13.14 -5.23
CA SER A 24 -21.21 -13.26 -3.97
C SER A 24 -21.99 -11.97 -3.73
N GLU A 25 -23.31 -11.99 -3.89
CA GLU A 25 -24.20 -10.82 -3.65
C GLU A 25 -24.12 -10.29 -2.21
N ASP A 26 -23.64 -11.11 -1.25
CA ASP A 26 -23.52 -10.76 0.16
C ASP A 26 -22.07 -10.91 0.67
N ILE A 27 -21.34 -9.80 0.73
CA ILE A 27 -20.01 -9.73 1.37
C ILE A 27 -20.20 -9.57 2.89
N ASP A 28 -19.69 -10.50 3.70
CA ASP A 28 -19.70 -10.33 5.17
C ASP A 28 -18.93 -9.05 5.54
N PRO A 29 -19.54 -8.08 6.25
CA PRO A 29 -18.87 -6.86 6.70
C PRO A 29 -17.59 -7.11 7.51
N ARG A 30 -17.50 -8.25 8.21
CA ARG A 30 -16.26 -8.67 8.91
C ARG A 30 -15.17 -9.04 7.94
N GLN A 31 -15.51 -9.69 6.83
CA GLN A 31 -14.55 -10.07 5.81
C GLN A 31 -14.01 -8.83 5.08
N GLN A 32 -14.87 -7.85 4.80
CA GLN A 32 -14.43 -6.56 4.25
C GLN A 32 -13.46 -5.83 5.19
N ARG A 33 -13.78 -5.77 6.49
CA ARG A 33 -12.88 -5.17 7.50
C ARG A 33 -11.56 -5.91 7.62
N ALA A 34 -11.59 -7.24 7.58
CA ALA A 34 -10.39 -8.06 7.61
C ALA A 34 -9.51 -7.83 6.38
N ALA A 35 -10.11 -7.81 5.18
CA ALA A 35 -9.40 -7.52 3.94
C ALA A 35 -8.74 -6.13 3.95
N LEU A 36 -9.44 -5.11 4.45
CA LEU A 36 -8.88 -3.77 4.62
C LEU A 36 -7.72 -3.75 5.62
N ALA A 37 -7.86 -4.40 6.77
CA ALA A 37 -6.80 -4.49 7.77
C ALA A 37 -5.55 -5.20 7.23
N SER A 38 -5.72 -6.33 6.53
CA SER A 38 -4.62 -7.06 5.90
C SER A 38 -3.94 -6.24 4.80
N THR A 39 -4.71 -5.53 3.98
CA THR A 39 -4.18 -4.68 2.91
C THR A 39 -3.41 -3.49 3.50
N LEU A 40 -3.91 -2.88 4.57
CA LEU A 40 -3.22 -1.82 5.30
C LEU A 40 -1.90 -2.34 5.89
N LEU A 41 -1.92 -3.51 6.53
CA LEU A 41 -0.72 -4.12 7.09
C LEU A 41 0.33 -4.34 6.00
N ALA A 42 -0.04 -4.95 4.87
CA ALA A 42 0.86 -5.11 3.73
C ALA A 42 1.40 -3.77 3.21
N GLY A 43 0.56 -2.73 3.13
CA GLY A 43 0.97 -1.38 2.76
C GLY A 43 1.99 -0.77 3.74
N LEU A 44 1.80 -0.96 5.04
CA LEU A 44 2.75 -0.49 6.07
C LEU A 44 4.11 -1.18 5.96
N GLU A 45 4.12 -2.49 5.71
CA GLU A 45 5.37 -3.25 5.51
C GLU A 45 6.11 -2.75 4.25
N LEU A 46 5.40 -2.53 3.14
CA LEU A 46 5.98 -1.98 1.91
C LEU A 46 6.50 -0.54 2.10
N ALA A 47 5.79 0.28 2.87
CA ALA A 47 6.22 1.64 3.18
C ALA A 47 7.46 1.65 4.07
N ARG A 48 7.51 0.75 5.06
CA ARG A 48 8.69 0.56 5.91
C ARG A 48 9.91 0.15 5.10
N ASP A 49 9.73 -0.69 4.09
CA ASP A 49 10.81 -1.15 3.21
C ASP A 49 11.14 -0.13 2.09
N GLY A 50 10.48 1.03 2.06
CA GLY A 50 10.71 2.11 1.11
C GLY A 50 10.18 1.85 -0.30
N ALA A 51 9.35 0.83 -0.49
CA ALA A 51 8.78 0.48 -1.80
C ALA A 51 7.61 1.41 -2.20
N ILE A 52 6.87 1.92 -1.22
CA ILE A 52 5.74 2.84 -1.41
C ILE A 52 5.78 3.99 -0.42
N GLU A 53 5.05 5.05 -0.73
CA GLU A 53 4.73 6.12 0.22
C GLU A 53 3.26 6.02 0.62
N LEU A 54 2.95 6.30 1.88
CA LEU A 54 1.59 6.38 2.40
C LEU A 54 1.26 7.84 2.79
N HIS A 55 0.03 8.26 2.53
CA HIS A 55 -0.45 9.60 2.88
C HIS A 55 -1.91 9.56 3.35
N GLN A 56 -2.21 10.25 4.45
CA GLN A 56 -3.56 10.41 4.99
C GLN A 56 -3.74 11.85 5.49
N GLU A 57 -4.67 12.58 4.88
CA GLU A 57 -4.85 14.02 5.12
C GLU A 57 -5.56 14.31 6.45
N SER A 58 -6.50 13.45 6.85
CA SER A 58 -7.34 13.62 8.03
C SER A 58 -7.54 12.29 8.76
N GLY A 59 -7.79 12.36 10.07
CA GLY A 59 -8.07 11.18 10.89
C GLY A 59 -9.24 10.38 10.33
N PHE A 60 -9.05 9.07 10.13
CA PHE A 60 -10.02 8.16 9.49
C PHE A 60 -10.43 8.54 8.05
N GLY A 61 -9.73 9.49 7.43
CA GLY A 61 -9.83 9.78 6.01
C GLY A 61 -9.23 8.67 5.14
N PRO A 62 -9.38 8.75 3.82
CA PRO A 62 -8.83 7.76 2.90
C PRO A 62 -7.30 7.65 3.04
N ILE A 63 -6.80 6.43 3.02
CA ILE A 63 -5.36 6.16 2.98
C ILE A 63 -4.96 6.10 1.51
N LEU A 64 -4.02 6.94 1.14
CA LEU A 64 -3.45 7.02 -0.20
C LEU A 64 -2.08 6.34 -0.22
N LEU A 65 -1.75 5.72 -1.34
CA LEU A 65 -0.45 5.11 -1.60
C LEU A 65 0.04 5.43 -3.01
N ARG A 66 1.36 5.50 -3.17
CA ARG A 66 2.04 5.57 -4.48
C ARG A 66 3.34 4.79 -4.43
N ALA A 67 3.84 4.38 -5.60
CA ALA A 67 5.21 3.87 -5.69
C ALA A 67 6.19 4.94 -5.20
N ALA A 68 7.17 4.54 -4.38
CA ALA A 68 8.27 5.43 -4.06
C ALA A 68 9.04 5.71 -5.35
N ASN A 69 9.26 6.99 -5.66
CA ASN A 69 10.26 7.34 -6.67
C ASN A 69 11.64 7.02 -6.07
N ASP A 70 12.57 6.48 -6.87
CA ASP A 70 13.96 6.17 -6.47
C ASP A 70 14.74 7.35 -5.85
N THR A 71 14.13 8.54 -5.77
CA THR A 71 14.64 9.74 -5.10
C THR A 71 14.83 9.56 -3.58
N ASN A 72 14.18 8.60 -2.93
CA ASN A 72 14.37 8.31 -1.49
C ASN A 72 14.98 6.91 -1.25
N ALA A 73 15.90 6.46 -2.11
CA ALA A 73 16.84 5.44 -1.68
C ALA A 73 17.65 6.05 -0.52
N PRO A 74 17.68 5.45 0.68
CA PRO A 74 18.66 5.88 1.67
C PRO A 74 20.02 5.79 0.97
N THR A 75 20.77 6.89 0.98
CA THR A 75 22.20 6.85 0.69
C THR A 75 22.73 5.66 1.47
N ARG A 76 23.04 4.57 0.76
CA ARG A 76 23.85 3.50 1.30
C ARG A 76 25.22 4.15 1.48
N GLU A 77 25.39 4.83 2.60
CA GLU A 77 26.66 5.36 3.04
C GLU A 77 27.67 4.24 2.95
N ALA A 78 28.72 4.49 2.15
CA ALA A 78 30.08 4.31 2.62
C ALA A 78 30.28 3.12 3.58
N ALA A 79 30.14 1.89 3.06
CA ALA A 79 31.00 0.83 3.53
C ALA A 79 32.37 1.06 2.89
N HIS A 80 33.11 2.02 3.45
CA HIS A 80 34.55 2.05 3.34
C HIS A 80 35.10 0.75 3.94
N GLY A 81 35.97 0.11 3.18
CA GLY A 81 36.73 -1.10 3.52
C GLY A 81 37.46 -1.58 2.30
#